data_AF-A0A1U6HDL3-F1
#
_entry.id   AF-A0A1U6HDL3-F1
#
_cell.length_a   1.000
_cell.length_b   1.000
_cell.length_c   1.000
_cell.angle_alpha   90.00
_cell.angle_beta   90.00
_cell.angle_gamma   90.00
#
_symmetry.space_group_name_H-M   'P 1'
#
loop_
_entity.id
_entity.type
_entity.pdbx_description
1 polymer ?
#
loop_
_entity_poly.entity_id
_entity_poly.type
_entity_poly.pdbx_seq_one_letter_code
_entity_poly.pdbx_strand_id
1 'polypeptide(L)'
;MKDETPARAKSAAPQPDPFLDTSGDSEEPAFSWLTPAGKGDAGTEAEGTSTAEGPSVGSSRVSSQADTHGPGSTTNPQAESRAGRKAAEAAAEPSGGAAPTEAAAASETVPPSDSDGSTGHGSSPVFKEPLPTSALHVRPPEEEVARRNAERESAANAKPVAPRVIQVLLAIFFPVVLLVLAVRAVTSPLFLWVEYNRPGFPGDGYGFSTDDRMTYGSYAVDYLTNWAGPRYLGDLVHRSGDKLFKDGEVSHMADVKAVILSTFGAGALLLLLGLIAVLYLRKRSRGGVRRGLFAGSIVTLVLILGLGTLAVLGWQQFFTEFHRIFFADGSWTFSLDDTLIRLFPGQFWIDAGLVIAGLVLLTALVTLVLTWPTRRRRGLLREEPAAEGQA
;
A
#
# COMPACT_ATOMS: atom_id res chain seq x y z
N MET A 1 -53.77 -31.54 26.24
CA MET A 1 -52.64 -32.19 26.91
C MET A 1 -52.44 -33.56 26.28
N LYS A 2 -51.43 -33.66 25.41
CA LYS A 2 -50.85 -34.93 24.94
C LYS A 2 -49.34 -34.68 24.98
N ASP A 3 -48.70 -35.19 26.01
CA ASP A 3 -47.25 -35.13 26.20
C ASP A 3 -46.62 -36.21 25.34
N GLU A 4 -45.84 -35.79 24.34
CA GLU A 4 -44.90 -36.68 23.65
C GLU A 4 -43.47 -36.22 23.93
N THR A 5 -42.85 -36.89 24.89
CA THR A 5 -41.42 -36.78 25.20
C THR A 5 -40.65 -37.70 24.24
N PRO A 6 -39.74 -37.22 23.39
CA PRO A 6 -38.93 -38.10 22.57
C PRO A 6 -37.79 -38.74 23.38
N ALA A 7 -37.60 -40.04 23.15
CA ALA A 7 -36.64 -40.90 23.81
C ALA A 7 -35.17 -40.50 23.51
N ARG A 8 -34.35 -40.54 24.55
CA ARG A 8 -32.90 -40.32 24.59
C ARG A 8 -32.15 -41.30 23.67
N ALA A 9 -31.47 -40.79 22.65
CA ALA A 9 -30.57 -41.58 21.80
C ALA A 9 -29.36 -42.10 22.59
N LYS A 10 -28.97 -43.35 22.32
CA LYS A 10 -27.88 -44.08 22.97
C LYS A 10 -26.51 -43.57 22.50
N SER A 11 -25.58 -43.36 23.43
CA SER A 11 -24.19 -42.96 23.19
C SER A 11 -23.46 -43.93 22.24
N ALA A 12 -22.77 -43.37 21.24
CA ALA A 12 -21.81 -44.10 20.40
C ALA A 12 -20.48 -44.30 21.15
N ALA A 13 -19.84 -45.46 20.98
CA ALA A 13 -18.57 -45.82 21.59
C ALA A 13 -17.38 -45.02 20.99
N PRO A 14 -16.31 -44.76 21.77
CA PRO A 14 -15.14 -44.02 21.29
C PRO A 14 -14.31 -44.85 20.29
N GLN A 15 -13.84 -44.22 19.21
CA GLN A 15 -12.88 -44.82 18.28
C GLN A 15 -11.45 -44.80 18.87
N PRO A 16 -10.59 -45.78 18.54
CA PRO A 16 -9.22 -45.83 19.02
C PRO A 16 -8.32 -44.83 18.27
N ASP A 17 -7.40 -44.18 19.01
CA ASP A 17 -6.43 -43.23 18.46
C ASP A 17 -5.44 -43.89 17.48
N PRO A 18 -5.06 -43.22 16.38
CA PRO A 18 -4.09 -43.75 15.43
C PRO A 18 -2.66 -43.71 16.01
N PHE A 19 -1.91 -44.78 15.73
CA PHE A 19 -0.51 -44.94 16.12
C PHE A 19 0.37 -43.94 15.37
N LEU A 20 1.02 -43.03 16.09
CA LEU A 20 2.01 -42.09 15.55
C LEU A 20 3.41 -42.63 15.82
N ASP A 21 4.10 -43.05 14.77
CA ASP A 21 5.53 -43.35 14.79
C ASP A 21 6.30 -42.03 14.89
N THR A 22 7.03 -41.85 16.00
CA THR A 22 7.82 -40.65 16.30
C THR A 22 9.32 -40.85 16.04
N SER A 23 9.71 -41.89 15.30
CA SER A 23 11.12 -42.12 14.97
C SER A 23 11.54 -41.34 13.72
N GLY A 24 11.92 -40.08 13.92
CA GLY A 24 12.55 -39.29 12.84
C GLY A 24 12.63 -37.78 13.08
N ASP A 25 12.84 -37.34 14.31
CA ASP A 25 13.01 -35.92 14.62
C ASP A 25 14.50 -35.61 14.73
N SER A 26 15.11 -35.06 13.66
CA SER A 26 16.28 -34.15 13.71
C SER A 26 16.72 -33.70 12.30
N GLU A 27 16.67 -32.38 12.08
CA GLU A 27 17.39 -31.56 11.08
C GLU A 27 16.63 -31.07 9.81
N GLU A 28 15.93 -29.93 9.97
CA GLU A 28 15.77 -28.75 9.05
C GLU A 28 15.01 -28.83 7.70
N PRO A 29 14.53 -27.68 7.15
CA PRO A 29 13.90 -26.49 7.75
C PRO A 29 12.50 -26.21 7.11
N ALA A 30 11.80 -25.20 7.61
CA ALA A 30 10.49 -24.74 7.12
C ALA A 30 10.40 -24.74 5.58
N PHE A 31 9.31 -25.29 5.02
CA PHE A 31 8.95 -25.28 3.58
C PHE A 31 9.38 -26.43 2.68
N SER A 32 9.80 -27.59 3.20
CA SER A 32 9.99 -28.83 2.40
C SER A 32 8.73 -29.29 1.63
N TRP A 33 7.54 -28.83 2.05
CA TRP A 33 6.23 -29.21 1.55
C TRP A 33 5.78 -28.54 0.24
N LEU A 34 6.59 -27.64 -0.36
CA LEU A 34 6.29 -27.01 -1.66
C LEU A 34 6.93 -27.71 -2.87
N THR A 35 7.53 -28.87 -2.65
CA THR A 35 8.03 -29.71 -3.75
C THR A 35 6.86 -30.48 -4.36
N PRO A 36 6.60 -30.39 -5.68
CA PRO A 36 5.62 -31.26 -6.32
C PRO A 36 6.13 -32.70 -6.22
N ALA A 37 5.37 -33.60 -5.62
CA ALA A 37 5.71 -35.02 -5.60
C ALA A 37 5.72 -35.56 -7.04
N GLY A 38 6.90 -35.91 -7.56
CA GLY A 38 6.99 -36.75 -8.76
C GLY A 38 8.30 -36.70 -9.53
N LYS A 39 9.23 -37.60 -9.19
CA LYS A 39 9.73 -38.66 -10.09
C LYS A 39 10.93 -39.39 -9.47
N GLY A 40 10.70 -40.69 -9.20
CA GLY A 40 11.63 -41.82 -9.28
C GLY A 40 13.04 -41.67 -8.72
N ASP A 41 13.36 -42.54 -7.77
CA ASP A 41 14.48 -43.42 -8.07
C ASP A 41 14.12 -44.88 -7.76
N ALA A 42 14.40 -45.73 -8.75
CA ALA A 42 14.29 -47.16 -8.70
C ALA A 42 15.72 -47.71 -8.73
N GLY A 43 16.03 -48.61 -7.81
CA GLY A 43 17.34 -49.26 -7.68
C GLY A 43 18.03 -48.81 -6.40
N THR A 44 18.47 -49.69 -5.51
CA THR A 44 19.19 -50.93 -5.81
C THR A 44 19.10 -51.83 -4.58
N GLU A 45 18.73 -53.09 -4.79
CA GLU A 45 18.95 -54.19 -3.86
C GLU A 45 20.46 -54.39 -3.65
N ALA A 46 20.90 -54.56 -2.41
CA ALA A 46 22.11 -55.33 -2.11
C ALA A 46 22.03 -55.89 -0.68
N GLU A 47 22.07 -57.22 -0.61
CA GLU A 47 22.19 -58.07 0.58
C GLU A 47 23.43 -57.75 1.43
N GLY A 48 23.35 -58.09 2.72
CA GLY A 48 24.51 -58.07 3.62
C GLY A 48 24.21 -58.60 5.03
N THR A 49 24.08 -59.91 5.15
CA THR A 49 24.04 -60.67 6.40
C THR A 49 25.35 -60.54 7.20
N SER A 50 25.29 -60.33 8.52
CA SER A 50 25.86 -61.23 9.55
C SER A 50 25.93 -60.63 10.97
N THR A 51 25.47 -61.43 11.95
CA THR A 51 26.03 -61.70 13.31
C THR A 51 26.22 -60.55 14.31
N ALA A 52 26.22 -60.73 15.62
CA ALA A 52 25.68 -61.66 16.62
C ALA A 52 26.28 -61.16 17.97
N GLU A 53 25.50 -61.28 19.05
CA GLU A 53 25.94 -61.45 20.45
C GLU A 53 26.92 -60.47 21.13
N GLY A 54 26.39 -59.81 22.17
CA GLY A 54 26.79 -60.17 23.54
C GLY A 54 27.80 -59.29 24.29
N PRO A 55 27.81 -59.34 25.64
CA PRO A 55 27.71 -58.13 26.47
C PRO A 55 28.81 -58.00 27.55
N SER A 56 28.94 -56.83 28.19
CA SER A 56 29.32 -56.76 29.62
C SER A 56 29.21 -55.37 30.24
N VAL A 57 28.45 -55.29 31.34
CA VAL A 57 28.83 -54.80 32.70
C VAL A 57 29.62 -53.48 32.76
N GLY A 58 29.25 -52.43 33.48
CA GLY A 58 28.40 -52.27 34.66
C GLY A 58 29.03 -51.17 35.54
N SER A 59 28.23 -50.45 36.32
CA SER A 59 28.54 -49.93 37.69
C SER A 59 27.79 -48.64 38.01
N SER A 60 26.69 -48.85 38.73
CA SER A 60 26.18 -48.14 39.91
C SER A 60 27.03 -47.03 40.59
N ARG A 61 26.33 -45.92 40.93
CA ARG A 61 26.21 -45.21 42.25
C ARG A 61 25.52 -43.85 41.96
N VAL A 62 24.32 -43.46 42.42
CA VAL A 62 23.62 -43.41 43.73
C VAL A 62 24.28 -42.51 44.77
N SER A 63 23.43 -41.64 45.35
CA SER A 63 23.55 -40.79 46.57
C SER A 63 24.01 -39.33 46.34
N SER A 64 23.45 -38.25 46.91
CA SER A 64 22.36 -37.95 47.88
C SER A 64 22.21 -36.40 47.92
N GLN A 65 21.01 -35.79 48.05
CA GLN A 65 20.45 -35.10 49.26
C GLN A 65 21.41 -34.12 50.00
N ALA A 66 21.07 -32.92 50.53
CA ALA A 66 19.82 -32.22 50.83
C ALA A 66 20.13 -30.76 51.30
N ASP A 67 19.09 -29.89 51.38
CA ASP A 67 18.84 -28.84 52.42
C ASP A 67 19.82 -27.64 52.58
N THR A 68 19.51 -26.39 52.99
CA THR A 68 18.33 -25.64 53.48
C THR A 68 18.69 -24.14 53.71
N HIS A 69 17.66 -23.26 53.76
CA HIS A 69 17.51 -22.00 54.55
C HIS A 69 18.14 -20.63 54.11
N GLY A 70 17.27 -19.59 54.04
CA GLY A 70 17.58 -18.12 54.02
C GLY A 70 17.84 -17.54 55.43
N PRO A 71 17.74 -16.21 55.74
CA PRO A 71 16.94 -15.13 55.11
C PRO A 71 17.56 -13.68 55.10
N GLY A 72 16.84 -12.66 54.60
CA GLY A 72 16.83 -11.30 55.19
C GLY A 72 16.80 -10.04 54.29
N SER A 73 15.92 -9.09 54.64
CA SER A 73 15.81 -7.62 54.32
C SER A 73 15.11 -7.17 53.02
N THR A 74 13.81 -6.76 53.03
CA THR A 74 13.20 -5.41 53.27
C THR A 74 13.50 -4.39 52.16
N THR A 75 12.60 -3.66 51.46
CA THR A 75 11.36 -2.92 51.78
C THR A 75 10.56 -2.55 50.49
N ASN A 76 9.25 -2.35 50.63
CA ASN A 76 8.21 -1.82 49.70
C ASN A 76 8.47 -0.33 49.25
N PRO A 77 7.64 0.39 48.42
CA PRO A 77 6.43 0.00 47.64
C PRO A 77 6.23 0.68 46.24
N GLN A 78 5.16 0.24 45.56
CA GLN A 78 4.14 1.04 44.84
C GLN A 78 4.20 1.30 43.32
N ALA A 79 3.01 1.08 42.75
CA ALA A 79 2.51 1.33 41.42
C ALA A 79 2.54 2.81 41.00
N GLU A 80 2.66 3.07 39.69
CA GLU A 80 1.64 3.81 38.93
C GLU A 80 1.93 3.85 37.41
N SER A 81 0.82 3.81 36.69
CA SER A 81 0.57 4.03 35.25
C SER A 81 1.45 5.11 34.57
N ARG A 82 1.86 4.84 33.32
CA ARG A 82 2.10 5.93 32.35
C ARG A 82 1.74 5.54 30.92
N ALA A 83 0.47 5.78 30.58
CA ALA A 83 -0.01 5.96 29.22
C ALA A 83 -0.27 7.47 28.96
N GLY A 84 -0.02 7.90 27.72
CA GLY A 84 -0.66 9.07 27.12
C GLY A 84 0.06 10.41 27.27
N ARG A 85 0.45 10.99 26.12
CA ARG A 85 0.25 12.43 25.83
C ARG A 85 0.37 12.66 24.32
N LYS A 86 -0.79 12.81 23.68
CA LYS A 86 -1.01 13.48 22.39
C LYS A 86 -1.91 14.67 22.71
N ALA A 87 -1.49 15.87 22.35
CA ALA A 87 -2.21 17.12 22.60
C ALA A 87 -3.15 17.46 21.42
N ALA A 88 -4.37 17.89 21.74
CA ALA A 88 -5.31 18.57 20.86
C ALA A 88 -6.19 19.54 21.69
N GLU A 89 -6.60 20.66 21.05
CA GLU A 89 -7.67 21.63 21.39
C GLU A 89 -7.42 22.61 22.57
N ALA A 90 -7.34 23.95 22.41
CA ALA A 90 -8.35 24.99 22.05
C ALA A 90 -9.56 25.00 23.02
N ALA A 91 -10.10 26.09 23.60
CA ALA A 91 -10.02 27.55 23.43
C ALA A 91 -10.58 28.27 24.69
N ALA A 92 -10.25 29.56 24.92
CA ALA A 92 -11.14 30.60 25.49
C ALA A 92 -10.48 32.01 25.44
N GLU A 93 -11.18 32.92 24.75
CA GLU A 93 -11.02 34.36 24.46
C GLU A 93 -11.18 35.32 25.69
N PRO A 94 -11.21 36.70 25.60
CA PRO A 94 -11.19 37.61 24.41
C PRO A 94 -10.29 38.88 24.51
N SER A 95 -10.16 39.60 23.38
CA SER A 95 -10.67 40.98 23.19
C SER A 95 -9.77 41.89 22.32
N GLY A 96 -10.37 42.46 21.27
CA GLY A 96 -10.01 43.80 20.78
C GLY A 96 -9.75 43.97 19.28
N GLY A 97 -10.77 44.44 18.53
CA GLY A 97 -10.57 45.57 17.61
C GLY A 97 -10.70 45.37 16.09
N ALA A 98 -11.95 45.45 15.62
CA ALA A 98 -12.42 46.19 14.43
C ALA A 98 -11.96 45.79 12.99
N ALA A 99 -12.92 45.20 12.25
CA ALA A 99 -13.14 45.33 10.80
C ALA A 99 -13.93 46.64 10.50
N PRO A 100 -14.33 47.04 9.24
CA PRO A 100 -14.92 46.25 8.12
C PRO A 100 -14.23 46.46 6.74
N THR A 101 -14.22 45.50 5.78
CA THR A 101 -15.20 45.12 4.72
C THR A 101 -15.69 46.30 3.84
N GLU A 102 -15.96 46.25 2.53
CA GLU A 102 -16.07 45.27 1.42
C GLU A 102 -16.11 46.11 0.11
N ALA A 103 -15.46 45.71 -1.00
CA ALA A 103 -16.03 45.14 -2.23
C ALA A 103 -17.14 45.93 -3.00
N ALA A 104 -16.93 46.02 -4.33
CA ALA A 104 -17.90 45.98 -5.45
C ALA A 104 -18.24 47.28 -6.24
N ALA A 105 -17.73 47.29 -7.49
CA ALA A 105 -18.30 47.68 -8.80
C ALA A 105 -19.53 48.60 -8.95
N ALA A 106 -19.40 49.64 -9.81
CA ALA A 106 -20.36 50.13 -10.83
C ALA A 106 -19.66 51.27 -11.64
N SER A 107 -19.35 51.10 -12.93
CA SER A 107 -20.13 51.43 -14.14
C SER A 107 -20.72 52.85 -14.23
N GLU A 108 -20.20 53.57 -15.23
CA GLU A 108 -20.86 54.54 -16.14
C GLU A 108 -21.70 55.70 -15.59
N THR A 109 -21.24 56.92 -15.89
CA THR A 109 -21.87 57.94 -16.76
C THR A 109 -21.60 59.35 -16.23
N VAL A 110 -20.94 60.18 -17.04
CA VAL A 110 -20.88 61.64 -16.87
C VAL A 110 -21.64 62.24 -18.06
N PRO A 111 -22.67 63.08 -17.85
CA PRO A 111 -23.27 63.86 -18.91
C PRO A 111 -22.50 65.18 -19.12
N PRO A 112 -22.57 65.80 -20.32
CA PRO A 112 -21.96 67.08 -20.59
C PRO A 112 -22.93 68.24 -20.31
N SER A 113 -22.39 69.37 -19.87
CA SER A 113 -23.04 70.69 -19.90
C SER A 113 -21.91 71.72 -19.90
N ASP A 114 -21.51 72.23 -21.07
CA ASP A 114 -22.05 73.40 -21.78
C ASP A 114 -21.80 74.76 -21.11
N SER A 115 -21.15 75.62 -21.91
CA SER A 115 -21.25 77.09 -21.96
C SER A 115 -20.69 77.87 -20.74
N ASP A 116 -20.10 79.05 -20.83
CA ASP A 116 -20.11 80.06 -21.89
C ASP A 116 -19.01 81.11 -21.59
N GLY A 117 -18.68 81.94 -22.59
CA GLY A 117 -18.42 83.36 -22.34
C GLY A 117 -16.98 83.90 -22.20
N SER A 118 -16.49 84.47 -23.31
CA SER A 118 -16.07 85.88 -23.43
C SER A 118 -14.68 86.37 -22.98
N THR A 119 -13.86 86.68 -24.00
CA THR A 119 -13.10 87.94 -24.26
C THR A 119 -12.05 88.48 -23.26
N GLY A 120 -10.87 88.83 -23.79
CA GLY A 120 -10.11 90.00 -23.34
C GLY A 120 -8.60 89.89 -23.39
N HIS A 121 -7.96 90.70 -24.25
CA HIS A 121 -6.51 90.90 -24.36
C HIS A 121 -5.86 91.42 -23.06
N GLY A 122 -4.59 91.06 -22.82
CA GLY A 122 -3.73 91.77 -21.86
C GLY A 122 -2.43 91.04 -21.53
N SER A 123 -1.34 91.44 -22.19
CA SER A 123 0.02 90.94 -21.98
C SER A 123 0.60 91.29 -20.60
N SER A 124 1.21 90.31 -19.93
CA SER A 124 2.22 90.49 -18.87
C SER A 124 3.17 89.28 -18.86
N PRO A 125 4.48 89.44 -18.56
CA PRO A 125 5.45 88.37 -18.75
C PRO A 125 5.34 87.35 -17.62
N VAL A 126 4.91 86.13 -17.96
CA VAL A 126 4.87 85.01 -17.02
C VAL A 126 6.30 84.51 -16.79
N PHE A 127 6.79 84.67 -15.57
CA PHE A 127 7.94 83.96 -15.02
C PHE A 127 7.73 82.46 -15.22
N LYS A 128 8.52 81.83 -16.10
CA LYS A 128 8.51 80.38 -16.31
C LYS A 128 9.49 79.75 -15.34
N GLU A 129 8.97 79.27 -14.23
CA GLU A 129 9.67 78.30 -13.39
C GLU A 129 9.90 77.01 -14.21
N PRO A 130 11.14 76.55 -14.40
CA PRO A 130 11.38 75.29 -15.09
C PRO A 130 10.85 74.16 -14.21
N LEU A 131 9.74 73.56 -14.65
CA LEU A 131 9.15 72.36 -14.05
C LEU A 131 10.26 71.29 -13.83
N PRO A 132 10.24 70.56 -12.70
CA PRO A 132 11.24 69.55 -12.35
C PRO A 132 11.09 68.25 -13.15
N THR A 133 10.83 68.35 -14.45
CA THR A 133 10.71 67.21 -15.37
C THR A 133 11.99 66.98 -16.19
N SER A 134 12.99 67.87 -16.08
CA SER A 134 14.30 67.67 -16.74
C SER A 134 15.15 66.55 -16.12
N ALA A 135 14.82 66.06 -14.92
CA ALA A 135 15.52 64.93 -14.30
C ALA A 135 14.99 63.53 -14.72
N LEU A 136 13.93 63.47 -15.54
CA LEU A 136 13.30 62.22 -16.00
C LEU A 136 13.85 61.69 -17.35
N HIS A 137 14.89 62.34 -17.91
CA HIS A 137 15.47 61.99 -19.21
C HIS A 137 16.86 61.35 -19.13
N VAL A 138 17.36 61.01 -17.93
CA VAL A 138 18.58 60.20 -17.84
C VAL A 138 18.25 58.79 -18.30
N ARG A 139 18.47 58.52 -19.58
CA ARG A 139 18.42 57.17 -20.16
C ARG A 139 19.34 56.29 -19.30
N PRO A 140 18.82 55.22 -18.66
CA PRO A 140 19.65 54.33 -17.87
C PRO A 140 20.83 53.85 -18.72
N PRO A 141 22.03 53.71 -18.14
CA PRO A 141 23.21 53.26 -18.88
C PRO A 141 22.88 51.95 -19.63
N GLU A 142 23.34 51.84 -20.88
CA GLU A 142 22.93 50.75 -21.78
C GLU A 142 23.24 49.37 -21.19
N GLU A 143 24.29 49.26 -20.37
CA GLU A 143 24.66 48.06 -19.62
C GLU A 143 23.58 47.62 -18.61
N GLU A 144 22.92 48.55 -17.93
CA GLU A 144 21.87 48.23 -16.96
C GLU A 144 20.56 47.84 -17.65
N VAL A 145 20.26 48.44 -18.81
CA VAL A 145 19.13 48.02 -19.66
C VAL A 145 19.38 46.62 -20.23
N ALA A 146 20.60 46.36 -20.72
CA ALA A 146 21.01 45.05 -21.21
C ALA A 146 20.96 43.98 -20.11
N ARG A 147 21.44 44.30 -18.89
CA ARG A 147 21.36 43.40 -17.73
C ARG A 147 19.91 43.09 -17.38
N ARG A 148 19.04 44.10 -17.27
CA ARG A 148 17.61 43.91 -16.96
C ARG A 148 16.88 43.14 -18.07
N ASN A 149 17.25 43.33 -19.33
CA ASN A 149 16.71 42.55 -20.44
C ASN A 149 17.19 41.10 -20.40
N ALA A 150 18.47 40.84 -20.11
CA ALA A 150 19.01 39.50 -19.92
C ALA A 150 18.41 38.79 -18.70
N GLU A 151 18.14 39.52 -17.61
CA GLU A 151 17.43 39.02 -16.43
C GLU A 151 15.96 38.69 -16.77
N ARG A 152 15.28 39.52 -17.58
CA ARG A 152 13.92 39.24 -18.06
C ARG A 152 13.88 38.08 -19.04
N GLU A 153 14.86 37.97 -19.92
CA GLU A 153 14.99 36.86 -20.88
C GLU A 153 15.35 35.56 -20.17
N SER A 154 16.21 35.59 -19.14
CA SER A 154 16.51 34.40 -18.32
C SER A 154 15.31 34.00 -17.45
N ALA A 155 14.57 34.95 -16.88
CA ALA A 155 13.31 34.69 -16.17
C ALA A 155 12.20 34.17 -17.10
N ALA A 156 12.12 34.66 -18.34
CA ALA A 156 11.18 34.17 -19.35
C ALA A 156 11.58 32.79 -19.92
N ASN A 157 12.89 32.51 -20.02
CA ASN A 157 13.42 31.22 -20.47
C ASN A 157 13.48 30.15 -19.37
N ALA A 158 13.31 30.52 -18.10
CA ALA A 158 13.17 29.58 -17.00
C ALA A 158 11.88 28.77 -17.16
N LYS A 159 11.98 27.65 -17.90
CA LYS A 159 10.88 26.69 -18.08
C LYS A 159 10.30 26.36 -16.70
N PRO A 160 8.98 26.42 -16.51
CA PRO A 160 8.40 26.19 -15.20
C PRO A 160 8.74 24.76 -14.76
N VAL A 161 9.59 24.64 -13.74
CA VAL A 161 10.05 23.36 -13.20
C VAL A 161 8.93 22.61 -12.47
N ALA A 162 7.97 23.34 -11.89
CA ALA A 162 6.86 22.77 -11.12
C ALA A 162 6.01 21.74 -11.92
N PRO A 163 5.54 22.01 -13.15
CA PRO A 163 4.88 20.99 -13.98
C PRO A 163 5.72 19.75 -14.26
N ARG A 164 7.06 19.85 -14.32
CA ARG A 164 7.94 18.69 -14.52
C ARG A 164 8.05 17.87 -13.24
N VAL A 165 8.24 18.52 -12.10
CA VAL A 165 8.27 17.86 -10.79
C VAL A 165 6.95 17.11 -10.55
N ILE A 166 5.81 17.75 -10.81
CA ILE A 166 4.49 17.11 -10.63
C ILE A 166 4.28 15.94 -11.62
N GLN A 167 4.87 15.99 -12.82
CA GLN A 167 4.85 14.84 -13.74
C GLN A 167 5.64 13.65 -13.18
N VAL A 168 6.81 13.90 -12.59
CA VAL A 168 7.62 12.85 -11.96
C VAL A 168 6.90 12.27 -10.75
N LEU A 169 6.32 13.12 -9.89
CA LEU A 169 5.50 12.66 -8.75
C LEU A 169 4.33 11.80 -9.22
N LEU A 170 3.60 12.21 -10.27
CA LEU A 170 2.52 11.41 -10.84
C LEU A 170 3.02 10.06 -11.36
N ALA A 171 4.20 10.03 -12.00
CA ALA A 171 4.83 8.79 -12.47
C ALA A 171 5.23 7.85 -11.32
N ILE A 172 5.61 8.39 -10.15
CA ILE A 172 5.95 7.62 -8.94
C ILE A 172 4.69 7.13 -8.22
N PHE A 173 3.65 7.96 -8.12
CA PHE A 173 2.41 7.59 -7.43
C PHE A 173 1.65 6.48 -8.17
N PHE A 174 1.68 6.51 -9.52
CA PHE A 174 0.97 5.55 -10.35
C PHE A 174 1.24 4.06 -10.02
N PRO A 175 2.50 3.55 -10.00
CA PRO A 175 2.77 2.16 -9.67
C PRO A 175 2.30 1.79 -8.27
N VAL A 176 2.50 2.65 -7.28
CA VAL A 176 2.13 2.38 -5.88
C VAL A 176 0.62 2.29 -5.73
N VAL A 177 -0.11 3.28 -6.25
CA VAL A 177 -1.58 3.31 -6.18
C VAL A 177 -2.17 2.11 -6.92
N LEU A 178 -1.64 1.78 -8.10
CA LEU A 178 -2.12 0.62 -8.86
C LEU A 178 -1.88 -0.69 -8.12
N LEU A 179 -0.71 -0.86 -7.49
CA LEU A 179 -0.41 -2.04 -6.68
C LEU A 179 -1.35 -2.14 -5.47
N VAL A 180 -1.59 -1.04 -4.75
CA VAL A 180 -2.51 -1.02 -3.61
C VAL A 180 -3.94 -1.39 -4.03
N LEU A 181 -4.41 -0.90 -5.17
CA LEU A 181 -5.72 -1.26 -5.70
C LEU A 181 -5.81 -2.74 -6.10
N ALA A 182 -4.73 -3.30 -6.66
CA ALA A 182 -4.67 -4.73 -6.98
C ALA A 182 -4.67 -5.60 -5.72
N VAL A 183 -3.90 -5.23 -4.68
CA VAL A 183 -3.93 -5.89 -3.36
C VAL A 183 -5.33 -5.81 -2.77
N ARG A 184 -5.98 -4.64 -2.81
CA ARG A 184 -7.36 -4.47 -2.32
C ARG A 184 -8.37 -5.37 -3.04
N ALA A 185 -8.13 -5.65 -4.33
CA ALA A 185 -8.99 -6.53 -5.13
C ALA A 185 -8.86 -8.00 -4.67
N VAL A 186 -7.65 -8.49 -4.39
CA VAL A 186 -7.45 -9.87 -3.92
C VAL A 186 -7.76 -10.05 -2.42
N THR A 187 -7.63 -9.01 -1.60
CA THR A 187 -8.09 -9.03 -0.20
C THR A 187 -9.59 -8.69 -0.13
N SER A 188 -10.41 -9.40 -0.91
CA SER A 188 -11.86 -9.19 -0.97
C SER A 188 -12.63 -10.49 -0.85
N PRO A 189 -13.88 -10.46 -0.32
CA PRO A 189 -14.72 -11.65 -0.27
C PRO A 189 -14.99 -12.27 -1.65
N LEU A 190 -15.02 -11.43 -2.70
CA LEU A 190 -15.20 -11.90 -4.07
C LEU A 190 -14.02 -12.74 -4.53
N PHE A 191 -12.79 -12.29 -4.29
CA PHE A 191 -11.60 -13.07 -4.66
C PHE A 191 -11.55 -14.38 -3.89
N LEU A 192 -11.81 -14.36 -2.57
CA LEU A 192 -11.87 -15.57 -1.75
C LEU A 192 -12.87 -16.58 -2.32
N TRP A 193 -14.07 -16.12 -2.68
CA TRP A 193 -15.10 -16.97 -3.27
C TRP A 193 -14.65 -17.54 -4.62
N VAL A 194 -14.11 -16.72 -5.52
CA VAL A 194 -13.62 -17.19 -6.82
C VAL A 194 -12.52 -18.24 -6.64
N GLU A 195 -11.59 -18.00 -5.72
CA GLU A 195 -10.44 -18.87 -5.51
C GLU A 195 -10.84 -20.23 -4.92
N TYR A 196 -11.77 -20.28 -3.97
CA TYR A 196 -12.24 -21.57 -3.44
C TYR A 196 -13.20 -22.32 -4.36
N ASN A 197 -13.83 -21.64 -5.32
CA ASN A 197 -14.77 -22.26 -6.27
C ASN A 197 -14.15 -22.54 -7.64
N ARG A 198 -12.87 -22.19 -7.86
CA ARG A 198 -12.20 -22.50 -9.13
C ARG A 198 -11.90 -24.00 -9.24
N PRO A 199 -11.93 -24.56 -10.46
CA PRO A 199 -11.49 -25.94 -10.68
C PRO A 199 -10.02 -26.14 -10.29
N GLY A 200 -9.73 -27.23 -9.59
CA GLY A 200 -8.37 -27.66 -9.25
C GLY A 200 -7.71 -26.94 -8.07
N PHE A 201 -8.46 -26.14 -7.29
CA PHE A 201 -7.95 -25.62 -6.02
C PHE A 201 -7.76 -26.77 -5.00
N PRO A 202 -6.64 -26.82 -4.27
CA PRO A 202 -6.34 -27.93 -3.37
C PRO A 202 -7.34 -28.00 -2.21
N GLY A 203 -7.84 -29.21 -1.95
CA GLY A 203 -8.63 -29.51 -0.76
C GLY A 203 -7.80 -29.40 0.52
N ASP A 204 -8.47 -29.35 1.67
CA ASP A 204 -7.81 -29.43 2.97
C ASP A 204 -7.63 -30.89 3.39
N GLY A 205 -6.39 -31.32 3.61
CA GLY A 205 -6.06 -32.66 4.08
C GLY A 205 -6.46 -32.93 5.54
N TYR A 206 -6.80 -31.88 6.29
CA TYR A 206 -7.13 -31.92 7.72
C TYR A 206 -8.63 -31.80 8.00
N GLY A 207 -9.48 -31.85 6.96
CA GLY A 207 -10.92 -32.08 7.10
C GLY A 207 -11.83 -30.86 6.97
N PHE A 208 -11.33 -29.66 6.66
CA PHE A 208 -12.22 -28.56 6.27
C PHE A 208 -12.81 -28.80 4.88
N SER A 209 -14.14 -28.77 4.81
CA SER A 209 -14.83 -28.69 3.53
C SER A 209 -14.62 -27.32 2.88
N THR A 210 -14.91 -27.19 1.58
CA THR A 210 -14.91 -25.89 0.91
C THR A 210 -15.83 -24.88 1.59
N ASP A 211 -16.98 -25.33 2.13
CA ASP A 211 -17.92 -24.48 2.86
C ASP A 211 -17.36 -24.02 4.21
N ASP A 212 -16.66 -24.90 4.93
CA ASP A 212 -15.98 -24.53 6.17
C ASP A 212 -14.89 -23.48 5.87
N ARG A 213 -14.08 -23.69 4.81
CA ARG A 213 -13.05 -22.74 4.40
C ARG A 213 -13.63 -21.41 3.96
N MET A 214 -14.73 -21.42 3.20
CA MET A 214 -15.47 -20.20 2.85
C MET A 214 -15.94 -19.46 4.09
N THR A 215 -16.50 -20.16 5.08
CA THR A 215 -17.01 -19.56 6.31
C THR A 215 -15.88 -18.95 7.14
N TYR A 216 -14.89 -19.75 7.50
CA TYR A 216 -13.78 -19.34 8.37
C TYR A 216 -12.84 -18.35 7.69
N GLY A 217 -12.55 -18.56 6.39
CA GLY A 217 -11.77 -17.64 5.58
C GLY A 217 -12.46 -16.28 5.42
N SER A 218 -13.79 -16.25 5.33
CA SER A 218 -14.53 -14.98 5.25
C SER A 218 -14.37 -14.14 6.52
N TYR A 219 -14.36 -14.74 7.72
CA TYR A 219 -14.04 -14.02 8.95
C TYR A 219 -12.63 -13.44 8.92
N ALA A 220 -11.63 -14.21 8.49
CA ALA A 220 -10.25 -13.74 8.39
C ALA A 220 -10.09 -12.59 7.38
N VAL A 221 -10.73 -12.68 6.21
CA VAL A 221 -10.70 -11.61 5.19
C VAL A 221 -11.46 -10.36 5.65
N ASP A 222 -12.63 -10.52 6.27
CA ASP A 222 -13.40 -9.40 6.81
C ASP A 222 -12.62 -8.65 7.90
N TYR A 223 -11.92 -9.40 8.76
CA TYR A 223 -11.10 -8.85 9.85
C TYR A 223 -10.07 -7.83 9.35
N LEU A 224 -9.52 -8.01 8.15
CA LEU A 224 -8.49 -7.11 7.58
C LEU A 224 -8.96 -5.67 7.38
N THR A 225 -10.28 -5.45 7.25
CA THR A 225 -10.83 -4.11 6.93
C THR A 225 -11.88 -3.61 7.91
N ASN A 226 -12.39 -4.48 8.79
CA ASN A 226 -13.33 -4.07 9.83
C ASN A 226 -12.62 -3.33 10.98
N TRP A 227 -13.41 -2.79 11.92
CA TRP A 227 -12.90 -2.03 13.07
C TRP A 227 -12.75 -2.88 14.35
N ALA A 228 -12.95 -4.20 14.26
CA ALA A 228 -12.90 -5.08 15.42
C ALA A 228 -11.44 -5.35 15.87
N GLY A 229 -11.26 -5.57 17.17
CA GLY A 229 -9.98 -6.00 17.74
C GLY A 229 -9.69 -7.49 17.54
N PRO A 230 -8.52 -8.00 17.98
CA PRO A 230 -8.09 -9.38 17.76
C PRO A 230 -9.06 -10.46 18.27
N ARG A 231 -9.87 -10.13 19.28
CA ARG A 231 -10.96 -10.98 19.78
C ARG A 231 -11.96 -11.42 18.72
N TYR A 232 -12.12 -10.65 17.63
CA TYR A 232 -12.98 -11.03 16.51
C TYR A 232 -12.64 -12.41 15.93
N LEU A 233 -11.34 -12.74 15.85
CA LEU A 233 -10.88 -14.06 15.45
C LEU A 233 -10.62 -14.97 16.65
N GLY A 234 -10.12 -14.41 17.76
CA GLY A 234 -9.75 -15.18 18.95
C GLY A 234 -10.94 -15.79 19.72
N ASP A 235 -12.14 -15.23 19.58
CA ASP A 235 -13.35 -15.75 20.21
C ASP A 235 -14.11 -16.74 19.30
N LEU A 236 -13.61 -17.02 18.08
CA LEU A 236 -14.18 -18.05 17.19
C LEU A 236 -13.82 -19.46 17.67
N VAL A 237 -14.78 -20.37 17.61
CA VAL A 237 -14.62 -21.76 18.08
C VAL A 237 -15.09 -22.77 17.04
N HIS A 238 -14.46 -23.94 17.05
CA HIS A 238 -14.90 -25.13 16.32
C HIS A 238 -16.22 -25.66 16.89
N ARG A 239 -16.85 -26.60 16.18
CA ARG A 239 -18.04 -27.32 16.66
C ARG A 239 -17.76 -28.12 17.95
N SER A 240 -16.50 -28.49 18.21
CA SER A 240 -16.06 -29.14 19.46
C SER A 240 -16.01 -28.18 20.66
N GLY A 241 -16.01 -26.87 20.42
CA GLY A 241 -15.84 -25.84 21.46
C GLY A 241 -14.41 -25.32 21.60
N ASP A 242 -13.43 -25.93 20.93
CA ASP A 242 -12.03 -25.47 20.95
C ASP A 242 -11.84 -24.20 20.09
N LYS A 243 -10.84 -23.38 20.42
CA LYS A 243 -10.51 -22.17 19.63
C LYS A 243 -10.30 -22.52 18.16
N LEU A 244 -10.88 -21.72 17.26
CA LEU A 244 -10.70 -21.87 15.83
C LEU A 244 -9.31 -21.43 15.40
N PHE A 245 -8.85 -20.28 15.89
CA PHE A 245 -7.50 -19.77 15.66
C PHE A 245 -6.71 -19.82 16.98
N LYS A 246 -5.47 -20.29 16.92
CA LYS A 246 -4.50 -20.24 18.02
C LYS A 246 -4.11 -18.79 18.29
N ASP A 247 -3.63 -18.51 19.50
CA ASP A 247 -3.28 -17.15 19.90
C ASP A 247 -2.17 -16.53 19.03
N GLY A 248 -1.23 -17.36 18.54
CA GLY A 248 -0.21 -16.94 17.57
C GLY A 248 -0.79 -16.52 16.22
N GLU A 249 -1.78 -17.27 15.71
CA GLU A 249 -2.47 -16.95 14.45
C GLU A 249 -3.27 -15.65 14.55
N VAL A 250 -3.93 -15.45 15.70
CA VAL A 250 -4.68 -14.21 15.99
C VAL A 250 -3.73 -13.01 16.09
N SER A 251 -2.58 -13.17 16.76
CA SER A 251 -1.55 -12.13 16.85
C SER A 251 -1.02 -11.76 15.46
N HIS A 252 -0.69 -12.77 14.64
CA HIS A 252 -0.22 -12.54 13.27
C HIS A 252 -1.27 -11.82 12.42
N MET A 253 -2.54 -12.23 12.49
CA MET A 253 -3.62 -11.56 11.78
C MET A 253 -3.78 -10.09 12.22
N ALA A 254 -3.52 -9.78 13.49
CA ALA A 254 -3.53 -8.40 13.97
C ALA A 254 -2.39 -7.56 13.34
N ASP A 255 -1.19 -8.14 13.20
CA ASP A 255 -0.06 -7.50 12.51
C ASP A 255 -0.39 -7.29 11.02
N VAL A 256 -0.93 -8.32 10.34
CA VAL A 256 -1.35 -8.25 8.94
C VAL A 256 -2.40 -7.15 8.76
N LYS A 257 -3.38 -7.05 9.66
CA LYS A 257 -4.39 -5.98 9.63
C LYS A 257 -3.76 -4.60 9.73
N ALA A 258 -2.77 -4.40 10.60
CA ALA A 258 -2.08 -3.12 10.70
C ALA A 258 -1.34 -2.76 9.40
N VAL A 259 -0.67 -3.72 8.77
CA VAL A 259 0.00 -3.53 7.47
C VAL A 259 -1.01 -3.22 6.36
N ILE A 260 -2.12 -3.94 6.29
CA ILE A 260 -3.17 -3.72 5.28
C ILE A 260 -3.80 -2.33 5.43
N LEU A 261 -4.22 -1.96 6.65
CA LEU A 261 -4.87 -0.67 6.89
C LEU A 261 -3.92 0.51 6.66
N SER A 262 -2.65 0.41 7.08
CA SER A 262 -1.66 1.44 6.82
C SER A 262 -1.34 1.57 5.32
N THR A 263 -1.23 0.46 4.61
CA THR A 263 -1.03 0.42 3.15
C THR A 263 -2.20 1.05 2.40
N PHE A 264 -3.44 0.72 2.79
CA PHE A 264 -4.64 1.32 2.18
C PHE A 264 -4.76 2.81 2.49
N GLY A 265 -4.44 3.23 3.72
CA GLY A 265 -4.39 4.64 4.10
C GLY A 265 -3.36 5.43 3.28
N ALA A 266 -2.14 4.91 3.15
CA ALA A 266 -1.09 5.51 2.33
C ALA A 266 -1.49 5.55 0.84
N GLY A 267 -2.05 4.45 0.32
CA GLY A 267 -2.53 4.38 -1.06
C GLY A 267 -3.66 5.39 -1.34
N ALA A 268 -4.61 5.54 -0.42
CA ALA A 268 -5.69 6.53 -0.54
C ALA A 268 -5.14 7.97 -0.56
N LEU A 269 -4.15 8.28 0.30
CA LEU A 269 -3.46 9.57 0.29
C LEU A 269 -2.73 9.82 -1.03
N LEU A 270 -1.97 8.85 -1.54
CA LEU A 270 -1.27 8.96 -2.82
C LEU A 270 -2.23 9.08 -4.00
N LEU A 271 -3.36 8.40 -3.97
CA LEU A 271 -4.43 8.53 -4.97
C LEU A 271 -5.00 9.96 -4.97
N LEU A 272 -5.28 10.52 -3.78
CA LEU A 272 -5.76 11.90 -3.65
C LEU A 272 -4.72 12.90 -4.19
N LEU A 273 -3.46 12.78 -3.78
CA LEU A 273 -2.37 13.63 -4.27
C LEU A 273 -2.16 13.48 -5.78
N GLY A 274 -2.28 12.25 -6.30
CA GLY A 274 -2.24 11.95 -7.73
C GLY A 274 -3.37 12.63 -8.50
N LEU A 275 -4.60 12.61 -7.96
CA LEU A 275 -5.74 13.31 -8.57
C LEU A 275 -5.54 14.83 -8.60
N ILE A 276 -5.03 15.42 -7.51
CA ILE A 276 -4.67 16.83 -7.45
C ILE A 276 -3.58 17.16 -8.48
N ALA A 277 -2.56 16.32 -8.60
CA ALA A 277 -1.50 16.45 -9.60
C ALA A 277 -2.06 16.40 -11.05
N VAL A 278 -3.00 15.50 -11.32
CA VAL A 278 -3.70 15.41 -12.61
C VAL A 278 -4.48 16.70 -12.91
N LEU A 279 -5.25 17.21 -11.95
CA LEU A 279 -6.03 18.45 -12.11
C LEU A 279 -5.11 19.66 -12.35
N TYR A 280 -4.02 19.77 -11.60
CA TYR A 280 -3.01 20.81 -11.78
C TYR A 280 -2.38 20.75 -13.18
N LEU A 281 -1.89 19.56 -13.59
CA LEU A 281 -1.24 19.37 -14.88
C LEU A 281 -2.18 19.60 -16.05
N ARG A 282 -3.47 19.23 -15.92
CA ARG A 282 -4.49 19.49 -16.93
C ARG A 282 -4.66 21.00 -17.20
N LYS A 283 -4.58 21.82 -16.16
CA LYS A 283 -4.68 23.30 -16.27
C LYS A 283 -3.38 23.94 -16.75
N ARG A 284 -2.21 23.45 -16.32
CA ARG A 284 -0.93 24.16 -16.52
C ARG A 284 -0.01 23.59 -17.62
N SER A 285 -0.23 22.37 -18.11
CA SER A 285 0.64 21.74 -19.11
C SER A 285 -0.12 20.85 -20.10
N ARG A 286 -0.18 21.27 -21.38
CA ARG A 286 -0.76 20.46 -22.47
C ARG A 286 -0.01 19.11 -22.57
N GLY A 287 -0.75 18.02 -22.33
CA GLY A 287 -0.20 16.65 -22.35
C GLY A 287 0.71 16.28 -21.17
N GLY A 288 0.80 17.10 -20.11
CA GLY A 288 1.60 16.79 -18.93
C GLY A 288 1.15 15.51 -18.23
N VAL A 289 -0.16 15.35 -18.03
CA VAL A 289 -0.77 14.14 -17.45
C VAL A 289 -0.36 12.89 -18.24
N ARG A 290 -0.46 12.93 -19.58
CA ARG A 290 -0.13 11.80 -20.44
C ARG A 290 1.34 11.40 -20.31
N ARG A 291 2.25 12.38 -20.27
CA ARG A 291 3.69 12.14 -20.07
C ARG A 291 3.99 11.49 -18.72
N GLY A 292 3.36 11.97 -17.65
CA GLY A 292 3.50 11.39 -16.31
C GLY A 292 2.97 9.96 -16.24
N LEU A 293 1.76 9.72 -16.75
CA LEU A 293 1.16 8.38 -16.78
C LEU A 293 1.91 7.41 -17.70
N PHE A 294 2.43 7.87 -18.84
CA PHE A 294 3.28 7.08 -19.71
C PHE A 294 4.56 6.64 -18.98
N ALA A 295 5.27 7.57 -18.35
CA ALA A 295 6.46 7.25 -17.55
C ALA A 295 6.12 6.31 -16.40
N GLY A 296 5.02 6.57 -15.67
CA GLY A 296 4.52 5.70 -14.61
C GLY A 296 4.25 4.29 -15.11
N SER A 297 3.59 4.14 -16.26
CA SER A 297 3.31 2.81 -16.84
C SER A 297 4.56 2.03 -17.21
N ILE A 298 5.61 2.68 -17.73
CA ILE A 298 6.90 2.02 -17.99
C ILE A 298 7.56 1.57 -16.68
N VAL A 299 7.60 2.45 -15.67
CA VAL A 299 8.14 2.10 -14.34
C VAL A 299 7.37 0.91 -13.74
N THR A 300 6.03 0.94 -13.80
CA THR A 300 5.19 -0.17 -13.35
C THR A 300 5.53 -1.47 -14.06
N LEU A 301 5.66 -1.45 -15.40
CA LEU A 301 6.00 -2.65 -16.18
C LEU A 301 7.36 -3.23 -15.79
N VAL A 302 8.38 -2.38 -15.63
CA VAL A 302 9.70 -2.83 -15.18
C VAL A 302 9.64 -3.45 -13.79
N LEU A 303 8.95 -2.79 -12.85
CA LEU A 303 8.80 -3.30 -11.48
C LEU A 303 8.05 -4.63 -11.42
N ILE A 304 6.90 -4.74 -12.08
CA ILE A 304 6.06 -5.94 -11.98
C ILE A 304 6.69 -7.12 -12.73
N LEU A 305 7.37 -6.90 -13.85
CA LEU A 305 8.09 -7.95 -14.55
C LEU A 305 9.32 -8.41 -13.75
N GLY A 306 10.05 -7.48 -13.12
CA GLY A 306 11.17 -7.82 -12.25
C GLY A 306 10.74 -8.62 -11.02
N LEU A 307 9.77 -8.10 -10.25
CA LEU A 307 9.23 -8.79 -9.08
C LEU A 307 8.56 -10.12 -9.44
N GLY A 308 7.80 -10.15 -10.55
CA GLY A 308 7.18 -11.38 -11.04
C GLY A 308 8.20 -12.44 -11.44
N THR A 309 9.31 -12.04 -12.06
CA THR A 309 10.40 -12.98 -12.39
C THR A 309 11.03 -13.57 -11.13
N LEU A 310 11.32 -12.75 -10.11
CA LEU A 310 11.85 -13.22 -8.83
C LEU A 310 10.88 -14.20 -8.15
N ALA A 311 9.58 -13.89 -8.13
CA ALA A 311 8.56 -14.74 -7.56
C ALA A 311 8.42 -16.09 -8.30
N VAL A 312 8.51 -16.10 -9.64
CA VAL A 312 8.42 -17.32 -10.44
C VAL A 312 9.67 -18.21 -10.28
N LEU A 313 10.86 -17.62 -10.22
CA LEU A 313 12.11 -18.39 -10.08
C LEU A 313 12.33 -18.93 -8.68
N GLY A 314 11.76 -18.29 -7.66
CA GLY A 314 12.01 -18.65 -6.26
C GLY A 314 10.86 -18.25 -5.35
N TRP A 315 9.70 -18.87 -5.52
CA TRP A 315 8.49 -18.54 -4.75
C TRP A 315 8.72 -18.58 -3.24
N GLN A 316 9.40 -19.61 -2.71
CA GLN A 316 9.67 -19.74 -1.28
C GLN A 316 10.45 -18.54 -0.74
N GLN A 317 11.60 -18.28 -1.36
CA GLN A 317 12.47 -17.19 -0.95
C GLN A 317 11.76 -15.84 -1.09
N PHE A 318 11.04 -15.63 -2.19
CA PHE A 318 10.28 -14.41 -2.41
C PHE A 318 9.23 -14.19 -1.30
N PHE A 319 8.46 -15.22 -0.96
CA PHE A 319 7.43 -15.15 0.08
C PHE A 319 8.05 -14.92 1.46
N THR A 320 9.13 -15.62 1.80
CA THR A 320 9.86 -15.45 3.07
C THR A 320 10.44 -14.04 3.20
N GLU A 321 11.13 -13.53 2.19
CA GLU A 321 11.71 -12.18 2.23
C GLU A 321 10.63 -11.10 2.29
N PHE A 322 9.50 -11.30 1.60
CA PHE A 322 8.35 -10.43 1.77
C PHE A 322 7.87 -10.38 3.23
N HIS A 323 7.72 -11.54 3.89
CA HIS A 323 7.28 -11.58 5.28
C HIS A 323 8.28 -10.94 6.24
N ARG A 324 9.58 -11.15 6.04
CA ARG A 324 10.66 -10.56 6.87
C ARG A 324 10.69 -9.02 6.84
N ILE A 325 10.21 -8.40 5.77
CA ILE A 325 10.12 -6.94 5.68
C ILE A 325 9.06 -6.39 6.65
N PHE A 326 7.98 -7.14 6.91
CA PHE A 326 6.81 -6.66 7.65
C PHE A 326 6.68 -7.28 9.05
N PHE A 327 7.20 -8.49 9.25
CA PHE A 327 6.96 -9.29 10.44
C PHE A 327 8.26 -9.81 11.04
N ALA A 328 8.28 -9.95 12.37
CA ALA A 328 9.42 -10.50 13.09
C ALA A 328 9.56 -12.01 12.82
N ASP A 329 10.79 -12.53 12.93
CA ASP A 329 11.03 -13.96 12.78
C ASP A 329 10.22 -14.77 13.81
N GLY A 330 9.57 -15.84 13.34
CA GLY A 330 8.74 -16.73 14.16
C GLY A 330 7.30 -16.24 14.42
N SER A 331 6.94 -14.99 14.08
CA SER A 331 5.58 -14.47 14.32
C SER A 331 4.56 -14.83 13.24
N TRP A 332 5.01 -15.49 12.15
CA TRP A 332 4.20 -15.78 10.96
C TRP A 332 4.41 -17.21 10.43
N THR A 333 5.17 -18.04 11.15
CA THR A 333 5.44 -19.45 10.81
C THR A 333 4.53 -20.35 11.63
N PHE A 334 3.76 -21.20 10.95
CA PHE A 334 2.69 -22.02 11.52
C PHE A 334 2.81 -23.47 11.05
N SER A 335 2.23 -24.39 11.82
CA SER A 335 2.17 -25.81 11.48
C SER A 335 1.15 -26.07 10.36
N LEU A 336 1.26 -27.23 9.69
CA LEU A 336 0.34 -27.57 8.59
C LEU A 336 -1.11 -27.84 9.05
N ASP A 337 -1.30 -28.19 10.32
CA ASP A 337 -2.60 -28.39 10.96
C ASP A 337 -3.21 -27.08 11.51
N ASP A 338 -2.46 -25.97 11.51
CA ASP A 338 -2.93 -24.66 11.94
C ASP A 338 -3.99 -24.11 10.97
N THR A 339 -5.06 -23.55 11.54
CA THR A 339 -6.24 -23.11 10.80
C THR A 339 -5.90 -22.11 9.70
N LEU A 340 -5.02 -21.16 9.96
CA LEU A 340 -4.67 -20.08 9.05
C LEU A 340 -3.97 -20.60 7.79
N ILE A 341 -3.03 -21.54 7.92
CA ILE A 341 -2.33 -22.16 6.78
C ILE A 341 -3.28 -23.07 5.98
N ARG A 342 -4.17 -23.78 6.68
CA ARG A 342 -5.21 -24.59 6.04
C ARG A 342 -6.21 -23.74 5.25
N LEU A 343 -6.55 -22.55 5.76
CA LEU A 343 -7.40 -21.61 5.04
C LEU A 343 -6.65 -21.02 3.85
N PHE A 344 -5.46 -20.47 4.05
CA PHE A 344 -4.68 -19.78 3.02
C PHE A 344 -3.38 -20.53 2.66
N PRO A 345 -3.47 -21.69 1.98
CA PRO A 345 -2.31 -22.50 1.62
C PRO A 345 -1.44 -21.75 0.60
N GLY A 346 -0.21 -22.23 0.38
CA GLY A 346 0.73 -21.61 -0.57
C GLY A 346 0.12 -21.34 -1.95
N GLN A 347 -0.75 -22.25 -2.44
CA GLN A 347 -1.45 -22.08 -3.71
C GLN A 347 -2.35 -20.83 -3.75
N PHE A 348 -3.07 -20.52 -2.66
CA PHE A 348 -3.89 -19.30 -2.56
C PHE A 348 -3.05 -18.04 -2.76
N TRP A 349 -1.85 -18.00 -2.18
CA TRP A 349 -0.94 -16.87 -2.29
C TRP A 349 -0.29 -16.76 -3.66
N ILE A 350 0.04 -17.88 -4.30
CA ILE A 350 0.52 -17.92 -5.69
C ILE A 350 -0.57 -17.34 -6.61
N ASP A 351 -1.80 -17.81 -6.47
CA ASP A 351 -2.93 -17.38 -7.30
C ASP A 351 -3.28 -15.90 -7.06
N ALA A 352 -3.27 -15.42 -5.82
CA ALA A 352 -3.39 -14.01 -5.50
C ALA A 352 -2.28 -13.16 -6.14
N GLY A 353 -1.03 -13.64 -6.08
CA GLY A 353 0.12 -13.00 -6.72
C GLY A 353 -0.03 -12.91 -8.24
N LEU A 354 -0.50 -13.98 -8.89
CA LEU A 354 -0.78 -14.00 -10.33
C LEU A 354 -1.89 -13.02 -10.72
N VAL A 355 -2.98 -12.94 -9.93
CA VAL A 355 -4.05 -11.97 -10.19
C VAL A 355 -3.57 -10.54 -10.00
N ILE A 356 -2.79 -10.25 -8.94
CA ILE A 356 -2.16 -8.93 -8.77
C ILE A 356 -1.30 -8.60 -9.99
N ALA A 357 -0.41 -9.50 -10.39
CA ALA A 357 0.47 -9.30 -11.54
C ALA A 357 -0.34 -9.05 -12.83
N GLY A 358 -1.39 -9.85 -13.08
CA GLY A 358 -2.27 -9.70 -14.23
C GLY A 358 -3.00 -8.35 -14.26
N LEU A 359 -3.60 -7.92 -13.13
CA LEU A 359 -4.30 -6.64 -13.03
C LEU A 359 -3.36 -5.45 -13.23
N VAL A 360 -2.18 -5.49 -12.62
CA VAL A 360 -1.15 -4.45 -12.74
C VAL A 360 -0.62 -4.38 -14.16
N LEU A 361 -0.25 -5.53 -14.77
CA LEU A 361 0.23 -5.62 -16.14
C LEU A 361 -0.81 -5.08 -17.13
N LEU A 362 -2.05 -5.55 -17.04
CA LEU A 362 -3.13 -5.12 -17.93
C LEU A 362 -3.36 -3.61 -17.85
N THR A 363 -3.48 -3.08 -16.62
CA THR A 363 -3.73 -1.65 -16.42
C THR A 363 -2.56 -0.79 -16.87
N ALA A 364 -1.32 -1.24 -16.64
CA ALA A 364 -0.12 -0.55 -17.10
C ALA A 364 -0.03 -0.54 -18.63
N LEU A 365 -0.31 -1.67 -19.30
CA LEU A 365 -0.33 -1.76 -20.77
C LEU A 365 -1.41 -0.88 -21.39
N VAL A 366 -2.64 -0.93 -20.86
CA VAL A 366 -3.73 -0.06 -21.32
C VAL A 366 -3.34 1.41 -21.15
N THR A 367 -2.79 1.79 -19.99
CA THR A 367 -2.32 3.15 -19.72
C THR A 367 -1.21 3.55 -20.70
N LEU A 368 -0.25 2.67 -20.96
CA LEU A 368 0.85 2.90 -21.89
C LEU A 368 0.33 3.16 -23.31
N VAL A 369 -0.60 2.33 -23.80
CA VAL A 369 -1.21 2.46 -25.13
C VAL A 369 -2.02 3.76 -25.23
N LEU A 370 -2.85 4.08 -24.24
CA LEU A 370 -3.68 5.28 -24.23
C LEU A 370 -2.86 6.58 -24.11
N THR A 371 -1.69 6.50 -23.48
CA THR A 371 -0.77 7.64 -23.29
C THR A 371 0.35 7.68 -24.33
N TRP A 372 0.37 6.73 -25.29
CA TRP A 372 1.40 6.62 -26.29
C TRP A 372 1.58 7.93 -27.10
N PRO A 373 2.81 8.42 -27.25
CA PRO A 373 3.06 9.71 -27.88
C PRO A 373 2.98 9.63 -29.42
N THR A 374 1.75 9.55 -29.96
CA THR A 374 1.49 9.50 -31.42
C THR A 374 1.72 10.84 -32.12
N ARG A 375 2.30 10.80 -33.34
CA ARG A 375 2.66 11.95 -34.19
C ARG A 375 1.46 12.84 -34.54
N ARG A 376 0.27 12.23 -34.78
CA ARG A 376 -1.02 12.93 -35.00
C ARG A 376 -1.45 13.82 -33.82
N ARG A 377 -0.95 13.57 -32.60
CA ARG A 377 -1.31 14.29 -31.37
C ARG A 377 -0.26 15.30 -30.92
N ARG A 378 0.88 15.39 -31.64
CA ARG A 378 1.95 16.38 -31.41
C ARG A 378 1.72 17.70 -32.17
N GLY A 379 0.60 17.85 -32.88
CA GLY A 379 0.24 19.10 -33.57
C GLY A 379 1.04 19.38 -34.84
N LEU A 380 1.83 18.42 -35.33
CA LEU A 380 2.50 18.52 -36.62
C LEU A 380 1.48 18.19 -37.71
N LEU A 381 0.55 19.12 -37.98
CA LEU A 381 -0.04 19.21 -39.30
C LEU A 381 1.12 19.52 -40.25
N ARG A 382 1.25 18.70 -41.28
CA ARG A 382 2.21 18.83 -42.37
C ARG A 382 2.11 20.27 -42.88
N GLU A 383 3.19 21.04 -42.85
CA GLU A 383 3.31 22.20 -43.74
C GLU A 383 3.11 21.64 -45.15
N GLU A 384 1.97 21.97 -45.77
CA GLU A 384 1.89 21.85 -47.21
C GLU A 384 3.01 22.71 -47.78
N PRO A 385 3.86 22.19 -48.68
CA PRO A 385 4.76 23.05 -49.41
C PRO A 385 3.87 24.06 -50.13
N ALA A 386 4.04 25.34 -49.82
CA ALA A 386 3.47 26.42 -50.59
C ALA A 386 3.76 26.12 -52.05
N ALA A 387 2.71 25.93 -52.85
CA ALA A 387 2.83 25.90 -54.29
C ALA A 387 3.40 27.26 -54.69
N GLU A 388 4.72 27.31 -54.86
CA GLU A 388 5.40 28.40 -55.52
C GLU A 388 4.74 28.55 -56.88
N GLY A 389 4.06 29.68 -57.06
CA GLY A 389 3.60 30.12 -58.36
C GLY A 389 4.80 30.17 -59.29
N GLN A 390 4.74 29.37 -60.35
CA GLN A 390 5.56 29.61 -61.53
C GLN A 390 4.71 30.40 -62.52
N ALA A 391 5.32 31.51 -62.91
CA ALA A 391 4.92 32.58 -63.80
C ALA A 391 4.34 32.15 -65.15
#